data_AF-A0A015K4J3-F1
#
_entry.id   AF-A0A015K4J3-F1
#
_cell.length_a   1.000
_cell.length_b   1.000
_cell.length_c   1.000
_cell.angle_alpha   90.00
_cell.angle_beta   90.00
_cell.angle_gamma   90.00
#
_symmetry.space_group_name_H-M   'P 1'
#
loop_
_entity.id
_entity.type
_entity.pdbx_description
1 polymer ?
#
loop_
_entity_poly.entity_id
_entity_poly.type
_entity_poly.pdbx_seq_one_letter_code
_entity_poly.pdbx_strand_id
1 'polypeptide(L)'
;MKNIHYTLNWNNIEVEQSPRKFISQASKVKGFEEFFNLARNVKYRRTNIDWKSTFEVLSDDDPSNITTFKSSRRKAEKIKFLMEKLPTIEQIKKSLLDIYDNWLCPICSDVIEDFNHIWLCVCHVNILQKIVRDSQHFILTSDFCHVSLTDINSLDNFWNWSIDNNCLTFIDFIKVVCTIIGDLHEFTYNEVMNNIWKSRCELQVVLEKNLSITKKKKLDSRLNFSANSSFNFINNTNFSSVD
;
A
#
# COMPACT_ATOMS: atom_id res chain seq x y z
N MET A 1 22.40 47.97 5.04
CA MET A 1 22.67 46.56 4.70
C MET A 1 22.55 46.40 3.19
N LYS A 2 23.57 45.89 2.49
CA LYS A 2 23.45 45.61 1.05
C LYS A 2 22.50 44.44 0.86
N ASN A 3 21.44 44.63 0.07
CA ASN A 3 20.59 43.53 -0.40
C ASN A 3 21.42 42.67 -1.34
N ILE A 4 21.83 41.50 -0.87
CA ILE A 4 22.48 40.50 -1.72
C ILE A 4 21.36 39.75 -2.43
N HIS A 5 21.33 39.86 -3.76
CA HIS A 5 20.41 39.13 -4.60
C HIS A 5 21.00 37.74 -4.87
N TYR A 6 20.29 36.69 -4.49
CA TYR A 6 20.66 35.31 -4.80
C TYR A 6 19.72 34.78 -5.88
N THR A 7 20.30 34.17 -6.91
CA THR A 7 19.56 33.46 -7.95
C THR A 7 19.77 31.97 -7.75
N LEU A 8 18.68 31.20 -7.73
CA LEU A 8 18.74 29.74 -7.66
C LEU A 8 18.98 29.18 -9.06
N ASN A 9 20.04 28.38 -9.20
CA ASN A 9 20.32 27.65 -10.44
C ASN A 9 20.20 26.14 -10.19
N TRP A 10 19.66 25.41 -11.16
CA TRP A 10 19.64 23.95 -11.20
C TRP A 10 20.30 23.46 -12.50
N ASN A 11 21.33 22.63 -12.39
CA ASN A 11 22.12 22.18 -13.55
C ASN A 11 22.57 23.33 -14.48
N ASN A 12 23.04 24.45 -13.89
CA ASN A 12 23.43 25.69 -14.58
C ASN A 12 22.30 26.43 -15.32
N ILE A 13 21.04 26.10 -15.04
CA ILE A 13 19.86 26.79 -15.57
C ILE A 13 19.22 27.59 -14.43
N GLU A 14 18.94 28.87 -14.68
CA GLU A 14 18.25 29.74 -13.72
C GLU A 14 16.82 29.25 -13.47
N VAL A 15 16.43 29.18 -12.20
CA VAL A 15 15.09 28.77 -11.79
C VAL A 15 14.17 29.98 -11.76
N GLU A 16 13.29 30.09 -12.75
CA GLU A 16 12.35 31.22 -12.93
C GLU A 16 11.20 31.25 -11.90
N GLN A 17 11.04 30.18 -11.10
CA GLN A 17 10.00 30.07 -10.09
C GLN A 17 10.54 30.24 -8.66
N SER A 18 9.64 30.44 -7.70
CA SER A 18 10.06 30.58 -6.29
C SER A 18 10.85 29.33 -5.82
N PRO A 19 11.95 29.52 -5.07
CA PRO A 19 12.78 28.40 -4.58
C PRO A 19 11.97 27.33 -3.85
N ARG A 20 10.98 27.74 -3.06
CA ARG A 20 10.08 26.82 -2.35
C ARG A 20 9.27 25.94 -3.30
N LYS A 21 8.70 26.52 -4.35
CA LYS A 21 7.92 25.77 -5.37
C LYS A 21 8.83 24.78 -6.10
N PHE A 22 10.04 25.22 -6.45
CA PHE A 22 11.05 24.38 -7.09
C PHE A 22 11.46 23.20 -6.22
N ILE A 23 11.88 23.44 -4.97
CA ILE A 23 12.27 22.38 -4.04
C ILE A 23 11.12 21.39 -3.83
N SER A 24 9.89 21.87 -3.71
CA SER A 24 8.72 21.01 -3.54
C SER A 24 8.48 20.12 -4.76
N GLN A 25 8.55 20.68 -5.97
CA GLN A 25 8.38 19.92 -7.21
C GLN A 25 9.52 18.91 -7.42
N ALA A 26 10.78 19.33 -7.23
CA ALA A 26 11.94 18.46 -7.34
C ALA A 26 11.85 17.28 -6.37
N SER A 27 11.46 17.55 -5.11
CA SER A 27 11.25 16.51 -4.09
C SER A 27 10.13 15.54 -4.49
N LYS A 28 9.01 16.04 -5.04
CA LYS A 28 7.90 15.20 -5.51
C LYS A 28 8.30 14.30 -6.68
N VAL A 29 9.00 14.84 -7.67
CA VAL A 29 9.45 14.09 -8.85
C VAL A 29 10.45 13.01 -8.42
N LYS A 30 11.45 13.36 -7.62
CA LYS A 30 12.42 12.40 -7.10
C LYS A 30 11.76 11.29 -6.28
N GLY A 31 10.86 11.66 -5.36
CA GLY A 31 10.15 10.67 -4.54
C GLY A 31 9.25 9.75 -5.38
N PHE A 32 8.59 10.30 -6.41
CA PHE A 32 7.80 9.48 -7.34
C PHE A 32 8.69 8.55 -8.17
N GLU A 33 9.82 9.03 -8.68
CA GLU A 33 10.79 8.21 -9.43
C GLU A 33 11.31 7.04 -8.57
N GLU A 34 11.73 7.31 -7.33
CA GLU A 34 12.18 6.29 -6.39
C GLU A 34 11.09 5.25 -6.12
N PHE A 35 9.85 5.71 -5.87
CA PHE A 35 8.69 4.83 -5.69
C PHE A 35 8.40 4.00 -6.94
N PHE A 36 8.32 4.63 -8.11
CA PHE A 36 7.97 3.99 -9.38
C PHE A 36 9.00 2.93 -9.79
N ASN A 37 10.27 3.13 -9.43
CA ASN A 37 11.36 2.22 -9.71
C ASN A 37 11.53 1.09 -8.69
N LEU A 38 10.73 1.04 -7.62
CA LEU A 38 10.75 -0.11 -6.70
C LEU A 38 10.51 -1.42 -7.45
N ALA A 39 11.20 -2.49 -7.02
CA ALA A 39 11.07 -3.83 -7.64
C ALA A 39 9.63 -4.35 -7.66
N ARG A 40 8.82 -4.00 -6.65
CA ARG A 40 7.39 -4.36 -6.57
C ARG A 40 6.52 -3.67 -7.64
N ASN A 41 6.97 -2.52 -8.15
CA ASN A 41 6.23 -1.70 -9.10
C ASN A 41 6.61 -2.00 -10.56
N VAL A 42 7.43 -3.04 -10.81
CA VAL A 42 7.90 -3.43 -12.16
C VAL A 42 6.75 -3.58 -13.15
N LYS A 43 5.64 -4.20 -12.73
CA LYS A 43 4.48 -4.40 -13.61
C LYS A 43 3.78 -3.09 -13.97
N TYR A 44 3.67 -2.16 -13.02
CA TYR A 44 3.02 -0.87 -13.25
C TYR A 44 3.77 0.01 -14.24
N ARG A 45 5.05 -0.26 -14.51
CA ARG A 45 5.84 0.45 -15.53
C ARG A 45 5.46 0.08 -16.96
N ARG A 46 4.79 -1.06 -17.16
CA ARG A 46 4.37 -1.57 -18.48
C ARG A 46 2.88 -1.36 -18.75
N THR A 47 2.18 -0.71 -17.83
CA THR A 47 0.73 -0.56 -17.83
C THR A 47 0.36 0.91 -17.72
N ASN A 48 -0.76 1.33 -18.30
CA ASN A 48 -1.23 2.71 -18.25
C ASN A 48 -1.96 3.01 -16.93
N ILE A 49 -1.22 3.04 -15.81
CA ILE A 49 -1.76 3.48 -14.52
C ILE A 49 -1.84 5.01 -14.49
N ASP A 50 -2.99 5.53 -14.09
CA ASP A 50 -3.11 6.95 -13.78
C ASP A 50 -2.58 7.22 -12.38
N TRP A 51 -1.29 7.53 -12.30
CA TRP A 51 -0.67 7.87 -11.01
C TRP A 51 -1.25 9.15 -10.41
N LYS A 52 -1.71 10.10 -11.22
CA LYS A 52 -2.31 11.34 -10.71
C LYS A 52 -3.61 11.01 -9.98
N SER A 53 -4.54 10.32 -10.64
CA SER A 53 -5.79 9.88 -10.01
C SER A 53 -5.56 8.91 -8.86
N THR A 54 -4.56 8.02 -8.97
CA THR A 54 -4.17 7.13 -7.87
C THR A 54 -3.78 7.94 -6.63
N PHE A 55 -2.92 8.95 -6.75
CA PHE A 55 -2.50 9.77 -5.60
C PHE A 55 -3.61 10.69 -5.06
N GLU A 56 -4.54 11.10 -5.91
CA GLU A 56 -5.76 11.82 -5.51
C GLU A 56 -6.65 10.90 -4.65
N VAL A 57 -6.96 9.68 -5.10
CA VAL A 57 -7.76 8.70 -4.34
C VAL A 57 -7.07 8.25 -3.05
N LEU A 58 -5.74 8.19 -3.02
CA LEU A 58 -4.98 7.93 -1.80
C LEU A 58 -5.14 9.05 -0.76
N SER A 59 -5.40 10.27 -1.20
CA SER A 59 -5.48 11.44 -0.34
C SER A 59 -6.89 11.71 0.22
N ASP A 60 -7.90 10.94 -0.22
CA ASP A 60 -9.33 11.19 0.03
C ASP A 60 -9.76 12.63 -0.37
N ASP A 61 -11.03 12.97 -0.18
CA ASP A 61 -11.59 14.29 -0.52
C ASP A 61 -11.37 15.35 0.58
N ASP A 62 -10.41 15.12 1.48
CA ASP A 62 -10.14 16.06 2.57
C ASP A 62 -9.62 17.38 2.00
N PRO A 63 -10.17 18.53 2.45
CA PRO A 63 -9.63 19.84 2.09
C PRO A 63 -8.14 19.91 2.43
N SER A 64 -7.33 20.52 1.56
CA SER A 64 -5.86 20.57 1.71
C SER A 64 -5.34 21.17 3.03
N ASN A 65 -6.19 21.88 3.76
CA ASN A 65 -5.91 22.53 5.04
C ASN A 65 -6.49 21.78 6.26
N ILE A 66 -7.19 20.67 6.06
CA ILE A 66 -7.78 19.86 7.13
C ILE A 66 -7.15 18.48 7.10
N THR A 67 -6.79 17.95 8.26
CA THR A 67 -6.33 16.57 8.38
C THR A 67 -6.90 16.00 9.66
N THR A 68 -7.70 14.95 9.55
CA THR A 68 -8.27 14.26 10.71
C THR A 68 -7.50 12.99 11.01
N PHE A 69 -7.59 12.47 12.23
CA PHE A 69 -7.03 11.16 12.55
C PHE A 69 -7.65 10.04 11.70
N LYS A 70 -8.94 10.19 11.33
CA LYS A 70 -9.66 9.21 10.50
C LYS A 70 -9.10 9.17 9.08
N SER A 71 -8.98 10.32 8.43
CA SER A 71 -8.45 10.40 7.06
C SER A 71 -6.97 10.07 7.00
N SER A 72 -6.17 10.51 7.98
CA SER A 72 -4.77 10.11 8.09
C SER A 72 -4.60 8.59 8.22
N ARG A 73 -5.43 7.95 9.06
CA ARG A 73 -5.44 6.48 9.19
C ARG A 73 -5.83 5.79 7.88
N ARG A 74 -6.90 6.24 7.23
CA ARG A 74 -7.39 5.67 5.96
C ARG A 74 -6.35 5.81 4.85
N LYS A 75 -5.73 6.98 4.71
CA LYS A 75 -4.60 7.22 3.81
C LYS A 75 -3.42 6.29 4.10
N ALA A 76 -3.04 6.13 5.38
CA ALA A 76 -1.97 5.20 5.75
C ALA A 76 -2.30 3.73 5.42
N GLU A 77 -3.57 3.32 5.56
CA GLU A 77 -4.05 1.99 5.17
C GLU A 77 -3.98 1.80 3.64
N LYS A 78 -4.48 2.76 2.85
CA LYS A 78 -4.38 2.74 1.39
C LYS A 78 -2.92 2.70 0.90
N ILE A 79 -2.04 3.51 1.49
CA ILE A 79 -0.60 3.50 1.17
C ILE A 79 0.03 2.15 1.53
N LYS A 80 -0.26 1.59 2.70
CA LYS A 80 0.24 0.25 3.06
C LYS A 80 -0.26 -0.82 2.09
N PHE A 81 -1.49 -0.70 1.61
CA PHE A 81 -2.03 -1.63 0.64
C PHE A 81 -1.32 -1.50 -0.73
N LEU A 82 -1.19 -0.28 -1.27
CA LEU A 82 -0.42 -0.01 -2.49
C LEU A 82 1.02 -0.53 -2.39
N MET A 83 1.67 -0.31 -1.24
CA MET A 83 3.03 -0.73 -0.97
C MET A 83 3.16 -2.22 -0.63
N GLU A 84 2.06 -2.97 -0.52
CA GLU A 84 2.02 -4.37 -0.06
C GLU A 84 2.69 -4.56 1.31
N LYS A 85 2.47 -3.60 2.21
CA LYS A 85 2.96 -3.53 3.58
C LYS A 85 1.82 -3.54 4.59
N LEU A 86 0.68 -4.12 4.22
CA LEU A 86 -0.35 -4.45 5.20
C LEU A 86 0.26 -5.36 6.28
N PRO A 87 -0.20 -5.27 7.54
CA PRO A 87 0.31 -6.07 8.65
C PRO A 87 -0.16 -7.52 8.54
N THR A 88 0.33 -8.22 7.51
CA THR A 88 0.20 -9.68 7.38
C THR A 88 1.03 -10.36 8.46
N ILE A 89 0.81 -11.66 8.69
CA ILE A 89 1.65 -12.42 9.61
C ILE A 89 3.13 -12.33 9.23
N GLU A 90 3.48 -12.59 7.96
CA GLU A 90 4.86 -12.44 7.48
C GLU A 90 5.43 -11.03 7.62
N GLN A 91 4.59 -10.00 7.49
CA GLN A 91 5.04 -8.62 7.65
C GLN A 91 5.21 -8.24 9.13
N ILE A 92 4.36 -8.75 10.03
CA ILE A 92 4.45 -8.50 11.48
C ILE A 92 5.66 -9.23 12.08
N LYS A 93 5.89 -10.50 11.68
CA LYS A 93 7.03 -11.35 12.11
C LYS A 93 8.37 -10.64 12.00
N LYS A 94 8.58 -9.82 10.96
CA LYS A 94 9.82 -9.03 10.77
C LYS A 94 10.20 -8.15 11.96
N SER A 95 9.22 -7.74 12.76
CA SER A 95 9.43 -6.88 13.94
C SER A 95 9.10 -7.53 15.27
N LEU A 96 8.50 -8.73 15.25
CA LEU A 96 7.91 -9.43 16.39
C LEU A 96 8.09 -10.95 16.22
N LEU A 97 9.29 -11.38 15.85
CA LEU A 97 9.58 -12.77 15.49
C LEU A 97 9.27 -13.71 16.66
N ASP A 98 9.70 -13.35 17.87
CA ASP A 98 9.45 -14.09 19.11
C ASP A 98 7.96 -14.30 19.45
N ILE A 99 7.07 -13.46 18.93
CA ILE A 99 5.62 -13.56 19.19
C ILE A 99 4.90 -14.34 18.09
N TYR A 100 5.26 -14.09 16.83
CA TYR A 100 4.52 -14.59 15.68
C TYR A 100 5.23 -15.73 14.94
N ASP A 101 6.32 -16.27 15.48
CA ASP A 101 7.00 -17.39 14.86
C ASP A 101 6.04 -18.56 14.59
N ASN A 102 6.14 -19.16 13.40
CA ASN A 102 5.26 -20.24 12.93
C ASN A 102 3.75 -19.93 12.88
N TRP A 103 3.33 -18.67 13.04
CA TRP A 103 1.93 -18.32 12.81
C TRP A 103 1.56 -18.52 11.34
N LEU A 104 0.38 -19.10 11.16
CA LEU A 104 -0.30 -19.29 9.87
C LEU A 104 -1.40 -18.24 9.70
N CYS A 105 -2.06 -18.26 8.55
CA CYS A 105 -3.20 -17.42 8.23
C CYS A 105 -4.30 -17.51 9.31
N PRO A 106 -4.73 -16.37 9.90
CA PRO A 106 -5.80 -16.35 10.89
C PRO A 106 -7.15 -16.87 10.38
N ILE A 107 -7.33 -16.95 9.07
CA ILE A 107 -8.57 -17.37 8.42
C ILE A 107 -8.58 -18.89 8.19
N CYS A 108 -7.62 -19.41 7.42
CA CYS A 108 -7.60 -20.84 7.06
C CYS A 108 -6.79 -21.69 8.03
N SER A 109 -5.91 -21.10 8.84
CA SER A 109 -5.01 -21.78 9.77
C SER A 109 -4.10 -22.84 9.14
N ASP A 110 -3.87 -22.77 7.82
CA ASP A 110 -3.19 -23.83 7.06
C ASP A 110 -1.93 -23.33 6.33
N VAL A 111 -1.98 -22.12 5.78
CA VAL A 111 -0.91 -21.55 4.94
C VAL A 111 -0.27 -20.34 5.60
N ILE A 112 1.02 -20.12 5.34
CA ILE A 112 1.73 -18.89 5.73
C ILE A 112 1.06 -17.69 5.07
N GLU A 113 0.73 -16.67 5.86
CA GLU A 113 0.05 -15.48 5.35
C GLU A 113 1.04 -14.37 4.96
N ASP A 114 1.30 -14.32 3.67
CA ASP A 114 1.90 -13.16 3.01
C ASP A 114 0.83 -12.19 2.48
N PHE A 115 1.26 -11.16 1.75
CA PHE A 115 0.35 -10.17 1.18
C PHE A 115 -0.68 -10.78 0.21
N ASN A 116 -0.27 -11.72 -0.63
CA ASN A 116 -1.15 -12.29 -1.65
C ASN A 116 -2.16 -13.26 -1.02
N HIS A 117 -1.73 -14.03 -0.02
CA HIS A 117 -2.58 -15.01 0.64
C HIS A 117 -3.81 -14.39 1.33
N ILE A 118 -3.73 -13.14 1.80
CA ILE A 118 -4.91 -12.44 2.36
C ILE A 118 -6.09 -12.50 1.39
N TRP A 119 -5.83 -12.22 0.12
CA TRP A 119 -6.84 -12.16 -0.91
C TRP A 119 -7.14 -13.55 -1.49
N LEU A 120 -6.10 -14.37 -1.65
CA LEU A 120 -6.19 -15.68 -2.31
C LEU A 120 -6.53 -16.84 -1.38
N CYS A 121 -6.73 -16.57 -0.09
CA CYS A 121 -7.14 -17.57 0.88
C CYS A 121 -8.39 -18.32 0.38
N VAL A 122 -8.36 -19.65 0.43
CA VAL A 122 -9.47 -20.50 -0.03
C VAL A 122 -10.81 -20.15 0.64
N CYS A 123 -10.75 -19.70 1.90
CA CYS A 123 -11.92 -19.27 2.67
C CYS A 123 -12.55 -17.97 2.14
N HIS A 124 -11.84 -17.18 1.33
CA HIS A 124 -12.33 -15.91 0.78
C HIS A 124 -12.84 -16.03 -0.65
N VAL A 125 -12.72 -17.19 -1.31
CA VAL A 125 -13.11 -17.36 -2.73
C VAL A 125 -14.55 -16.92 -2.99
N ASN A 126 -15.50 -17.36 -2.15
CA ASN A 126 -16.92 -16.98 -2.31
C ASN A 126 -17.16 -15.48 -2.08
N ILE A 127 -16.40 -14.87 -1.16
CA ILE A 127 -16.48 -13.44 -0.86
C ILE A 127 -15.95 -12.64 -2.05
N LEU A 128 -14.76 -12.98 -2.57
CA LEU A 128 -14.20 -12.33 -3.76
C LEU A 128 -15.11 -12.46 -4.98
N GLN A 129 -15.65 -13.65 -5.23
CA GLN A 129 -16.62 -13.86 -6.30
C GLN A 129 -17.85 -12.96 -6.15
N LYS A 130 -18.36 -12.79 -4.93
CA LYS A 130 -19.46 -11.87 -4.66
C LYS A 130 -19.05 -10.42 -4.94
N ILE A 131 -17.90 -9.98 -4.44
CA ILE A 131 -17.41 -8.62 -4.66
C ILE A 131 -17.23 -8.32 -6.15
N VAL A 132 -16.70 -9.26 -6.94
CA VAL A 132 -16.58 -9.13 -8.40
C VAL A 132 -17.94 -8.98 -9.05
N ARG A 133 -18.93 -9.82 -8.69
CA ARG A 133 -20.30 -9.68 -9.22
C ARG A 133 -20.95 -8.35 -8.85
N ASP A 134 -20.79 -7.92 -7.60
CA ASP A 134 -21.35 -6.65 -7.13
C ASP A 134 -20.67 -5.45 -7.81
N SER A 135 -19.37 -5.56 -8.08
CA SER A 135 -18.59 -4.58 -8.85
C SER A 135 -19.09 -4.47 -10.30
N GLN A 136 -19.34 -5.62 -10.94
CA GLN A 136 -19.95 -5.67 -12.28
C GLN A 136 -21.35 -5.05 -12.29
N HIS A 137 -22.16 -5.37 -11.29
CA HIS A 137 -23.49 -4.79 -11.15
C HIS A 137 -23.43 -3.28 -10.91
N PHE A 138 -22.50 -2.79 -10.09
CA PHE A 138 -22.30 -1.36 -9.85
C PHE A 138 -22.06 -0.60 -11.15
N ILE A 139 -21.22 -1.14 -12.06
CA ILE A 139 -20.99 -0.54 -13.38
C ILE A 139 -22.28 -0.45 -14.20
N LEU A 140 -23.11 -1.51 -14.18
CA LEU A 140 -24.35 -1.56 -14.96
C LEU A 140 -25.43 -0.60 -14.44
N THR A 141 -25.42 -0.29 -13.14
CA THR A 141 -26.44 0.55 -12.50
C THR A 141 -26.01 2.00 -12.25
N SER A 142 -24.72 2.29 -12.34
CA SER A 142 -24.20 3.62 -12.02
C SER A 142 -24.21 4.52 -13.26
N ASP A 143 -25.05 5.55 -13.23
CA ASP A 143 -25.10 6.61 -14.24
C ASP A 143 -23.80 7.45 -14.30
N PHE A 144 -22.93 7.33 -13.29
CA PHE A 144 -21.67 8.05 -13.17
C PHE A 144 -20.48 7.33 -13.82
N CYS A 145 -20.67 6.07 -14.24
CA CYS A 145 -19.62 5.35 -14.94
C CYS A 145 -19.65 5.75 -16.42
N HIS A 146 -18.68 6.56 -16.85
CA HIS A 146 -18.49 6.88 -18.27
C HIS A 146 -18.08 5.68 -19.13
N VAL A 147 -17.97 4.49 -18.51
CA VAL A 147 -17.27 3.33 -19.04
C VAL A 147 -18.18 2.14 -18.94
N SER A 148 -18.35 1.47 -20.07
CA SER A 148 -19.22 0.33 -20.16
C SER A 148 -18.55 -0.92 -19.58
N LEU A 149 -19.36 -1.87 -19.11
CA LEU A 149 -18.87 -3.19 -18.73
C LEU A 149 -18.11 -3.87 -19.88
N THR A 150 -18.47 -3.57 -21.14
CA THR A 150 -17.76 -4.04 -22.33
C THR A 150 -16.34 -3.49 -22.45
N ASP A 151 -16.12 -2.21 -22.12
CA ASP A 151 -14.78 -1.62 -22.11
C ASP A 151 -13.90 -2.27 -21.03
N ILE A 152 -14.47 -2.54 -19.85
CA ILE A 152 -13.74 -3.19 -18.75
C ILE A 152 -13.45 -4.65 -19.07
N ASN A 153 -14.39 -5.37 -19.68
CA ASN A 153 -14.18 -6.75 -20.10
C ASN A 153 -13.18 -6.88 -21.26
N SER A 154 -12.90 -5.79 -21.99
CA SER A 154 -11.83 -5.75 -22.98
C SER A 154 -10.43 -5.67 -22.36
N LEU A 155 -10.34 -5.32 -21.07
CA LEU A 155 -9.09 -5.39 -20.31
C LEU A 155 -8.85 -6.85 -19.90
N ASP A 156 -7.85 -7.46 -20.54
CA ASP A 156 -7.44 -8.84 -20.22
C ASP A 156 -7.20 -9.01 -18.72
N ASN A 157 -7.77 -10.09 -18.17
CA ASN A 157 -7.61 -10.50 -16.77
C ASN A 157 -8.09 -9.50 -15.70
N PHE A 158 -8.86 -8.48 -16.05
CA PHE A 158 -9.29 -7.46 -15.08
C PHE A 158 -10.02 -8.04 -13.85
N TRP A 159 -10.95 -8.98 -14.07
CA TRP A 159 -11.68 -9.65 -12.98
C TRP A 159 -10.94 -10.84 -12.38
N ASN A 160 -9.78 -11.20 -12.93
CA ASN A 160 -8.97 -12.32 -12.44
C ASN A 160 -8.14 -11.84 -11.25
N TRP A 161 -8.32 -12.48 -10.09
CA TRP A 161 -7.54 -12.17 -8.89
C TRP A 161 -6.30 -13.04 -8.72
N SER A 162 -6.03 -13.97 -9.65
CA SER A 162 -4.82 -14.80 -9.63
C SER A 162 -3.57 -13.93 -9.72
N ILE A 163 -2.47 -14.36 -9.09
CA ILE A 163 -1.21 -13.61 -9.12
C ILE A 163 -0.68 -13.57 -10.55
N ASP A 164 -0.45 -12.36 -11.05
CA ASP A 164 0.25 -12.11 -12.31
C ASP A 164 1.29 -10.98 -12.12
N ASN A 165 2.49 -11.22 -12.64
CA ASN A 165 3.61 -10.28 -12.58
C ASN A 165 3.74 -9.41 -13.85
N ASN A 166 2.99 -9.73 -14.90
CA ASN A 166 3.04 -9.08 -16.21
C ASN A 166 1.76 -8.31 -16.51
N CYS A 167 0.62 -8.82 -16.04
CA CYS A 167 -0.70 -8.22 -16.27
C CYS A 167 -1.25 -7.57 -14.99
N LEU A 168 -2.14 -6.59 -15.17
CA LEU A 168 -2.95 -6.09 -14.06
C LEU A 168 -4.00 -7.11 -13.70
N THR A 169 -4.15 -7.35 -12.41
CA THR A 169 -5.14 -8.27 -11.84
C THR A 169 -6.21 -7.47 -11.11
N PHE A 170 -7.28 -8.15 -10.68
CA PHE A 170 -8.29 -7.55 -9.82
C PHE A 170 -7.67 -6.96 -8.54
N ILE A 171 -6.64 -7.60 -7.96
CA ILE A 171 -5.95 -7.08 -6.77
C ILE A 171 -5.20 -5.78 -7.07
N ASP A 172 -4.63 -5.66 -8.28
CA ASP A 172 -4.00 -4.41 -8.70
C ASP A 172 -5.00 -3.30 -8.88
N PHE A 173 -6.16 -3.60 -9.46
CA PHE A 173 -7.23 -2.63 -9.60
C PHE A 173 -7.68 -2.06 -8.24
N ILE A 174 -7.68 -2.86 -7.17
CA ILE A 174 -8.03 -2.36 -5.83
C ILE A 174 -6.88 -1.51 -5.23
N LYS A 175 -5.63 -1.75 -5.65
CA LYS A 175 -4.43 -1.04 -5.16
C LYS A 175 -4.19 0.30 -5.85
N VAL A 176 -4.44 0.36 -7.16
CA VAL A 176 -4.13 1.50 -8.03
C VAL A 176 -5.34 1.86 -8.89
N VAL A 177 -5.55 3.16 -9.08
CA VAL A 177 -6.63 3.66 -9.91
C VAL A 177 -6.17 3.62 -11.37
N CYS A 178 -6.90 2.88 -12.19
CA CYS A 178 -6.89 3.13 -13.62
C CYS A 178 -7.80 4.33 -13.89
N THR A 179 -7.38 5.24 -14.77
CA THR A 179 -7.94 6.56 -15.21
C THR A 179 -9.47 6.70 -15.29
N ILE A 180 -10.18 5.59 -15.22
CA ILE A 180 -11.45 5.35 -15.86
C ILE A 180 -12.55 5.09 -14.80
N ILE A 181 -12.21 4.85 -13.53
CA ILE A 181 -13.17 4.28 -12.58
C ILE A 181 -12.93 4.65 -11.10
N GLY A 182 -12.94 5.94 -10.75
CA GLY A 182 -12.77 6.36 -9.34
C GLY A 182 -13.82 5.78 -8.39
N ASP A 183 -15.10 5.85 -8.77
CA ASP A 183 -16.22 5.40 -7.93
C ASP A 183 -16.26 3.90 -7.75
N LEU A 184 -16.07 3.11 -8.82
CA LEU A 184 -16.01 1.66 -8.66
C LEU A 184 -14.71 1.24 -7.95
N HIS A 185 -13.58 1.92 -8.14
CA HIS A 185 -12.38 1.64 -7.34
C HIS A 185 -12.67 1.83 -5.84
N GLU A 186 -13.28 2.95 -5.45
CA GLU A 186 -13.64 3.20 -4.05
C GLU A 186 -14.67 2.19 -3.52
N PHE A 187 -15.69 1.83 -4.33
CA PHE A 187 -16.64 0.78 -4.01
C PHE A 187 -15.94 -0.57 -3.75
N THR A 188 -15.14 -1.05 -4.71
CA THR A 188 -14.45 -2.33 -4.62
C THR A 188 -13.44 -2.34 -3.48
N TYR A 189 -12.69 -1.24 -3.27
CA TYR A 189 -11.80 -1.07 -2.13
C TYR A 189 -12.55 -1.23 -0.81
N ASN A 190 -13.68 -0.56 -0.65
CA ASN A 190 -14.47 -0.65 0.57
C ASN A 190 -15.02 -2.06 0.80
N GLU A 191 -15.53 -2.72 -0.25
CA GLU A 191 -16.02 -4.10 -0.16
C GLU A 191 -14.92 -5.08 0.28
N VAL A 192 -13.73 -4.98 -0.32
CA VAL A 192 -12.60 -5.86 0.03
C VAL A 192 -12.10 -5.57 1.44
N MET A 193 -11.96 -4.29 1.79
CA MET A 193 -11.45 -3.92 3.11
C MET A 193 -12.42 -4.29 4.23
N ASN A 194 -13.73 -4.20 4.00
CA ASN A 194 -14.74 -4.52 5.00
C ASN A 194 -15.01 -6.03 5.13
N ASN A 195 -15.11 -6.75 4.02
CA ASN A 195 -15.51 -8.17 4.04
C ASN A 195 -14.34 -9.14 4.15
N ILE A 196 -13.12 -8.72 3.80
CA ILE A 196 -11.92 -9.58 3.84
C ILE A 196 -10.95 -9.08 4.90
N TRP A 197 -10.39 -7.87 4.70
CA TRP A 197 -9.30 -7.38 5.54
C TRP A 197 -9.72 -7.18 7.00
N LYS A 198 -10.86 -6.53 7.24
CA LYS A 198 -11.38 -6.25 8.58
C LYS A 198 -11.74 -7.52 9.33
N SER A 199 -12.49 -8.44 8.70
CA SER A 199 -12.85 -9.73 9.29
C SER A 199 -11.61 -10.55 9.67
N ARG A 200 -10.59 -10.56 8.80
CA ARG A 200 -9.28 -11.17 9.09
C ARG A 200 -8.57 -10.51 10.28
N CYS A 201 -8.59 -9.17 10.37
CA CYS A 201 -8.00 -8.46 11.51
C CYS A 201 -8.72 -8.78 12.83
N GLU A 202 -10.05 -8.89 12.81
CA GLU A 202 -10.86 -9.25 13.97
C GLU A 202 -10.50 -10.65 14.48
N LEU A 203 -10.37 -11.63 13.56
CA LEU A 203 -9.94 -12.98 13.92
C LEU A 203 -8.51 -13.01 14.49
N GLN A 204 -7.57 -12.26 13.91
CA GLN A 204 -6.23 -12.15 14.50
C GLN A 204 -6.29 -11.60 15.94
N VAL A 205 -7.11 -10.59 16.21
CA VAL A 205 -7.28 -10.04 17.57
C VAL A 205 -7.83 -11.09 18.53
N VAL A 206 -8.75 -11.94 18.10
CA VAL A 206 -9.26 -13.06 18.92
C VAL A 206 -8.16 -14.08 19.22
N LEU A 207 -7.40 -14.50 18.21
CA LEU A 207 -6.29 -15.44 18.38
C LEU A 207 -5.23 -14.89 19.34
N GLU A 208 -4.86 -13.62 19.19
CA GLU A 208 -3.91 -12.95 20.09
C GLU A 208 -4.41 -12.94 21.54
N LYS A 209 -5.69 -12.67 21.77
CA LYS A 209 -6.29 -12.71 23.12
C LYS A 209 -6.22 -14.11 23.71
N ASN A 210 -6.54 -15.14 22.94
CA ASN A 210 -6.49 -16.54 23.40
C ASN A 210 -5.07 -16.96 23.81
N LEU A 211 -4.06 -16.41 23.14
CA LEU A 211 -2.64 -16.63 23.46
C LEU A 211 -2.06 -15.61 24.46
N SER A 212 -2.92 -14.79 25.07
CA SER A 212 -2.52 -13.74 26.01
C SER A 212 -1.45 -12.79 25.45
N ILE A 213 -1.48 -12.50 24.15
CA ILE A 213 -0.60 -11.54 23.48
C ILE A 213 -1.20 -10.15 23.66
N THR A 214 -0.55 -9.34 24.50
CA THR A 214 -1.00 -7.98 24.82
C THR A 214 -0.22 -6.93 24.04
N LYS A 215 -0.76 -5.71 23.96
CA LYS A 215 -0.03 -4.56 23.41
C LYS A 215 1.32 -4.34 24.11
N LYS A 216 1.37 -4.55 25.43
CA LYS A 216 2.59 -4.46 26.23
C LYS A 216 3.63 -5.51 25.79
N LYS A 217 3.23 -6.78 25.67
CA LYS A 217 4.13 -7.85 25.16
C LYS A 217 4.72 -7.51 23.79
N LYS A 218 3.90 -7.00 22.87
CA LYS A 218 4.38 -6.56 21.54
C LYS A 218 5.35 -5.38 21.63
N LEU A 219 5.15 -4.46 22.57
CA LEU A 219 6.06 -3.34 22.77
C LEU A 219 7.41 -3.81 23.32
N ASP A 220 7.39 -4.67 24.33
CA ASP A 220 8.58 -5.21 24.98
C ASP A 220 9.44 -6.02 23.98
N SER A 221 8.80 -6.85 23.15
CA SER A 221 9.46 -7.59 22.05
C SER A 221 10.19 -6.67 21.06
N ARG A 222 9.57 -5.56 20.63
CA ARG A 222 10.21 -4.60 19.70
C ARG A 222 11.45 -3.96 20.29
N LEU A 223 11.41 -3.62 21.58
CA LEU A 223 12.55 -3.03 22.27
C LEU A 223 13.72 -4.01 22.32
N ASN A 224 13.45 -5.28 22.62
CA ASN A 224 14.46 -6.33 22.62
C ASN A 224 15.07 -6.55 21.22
N PHE A 225 14.22 -6.56 20.18
CA PHE A 225 14.69 -6.66 18.80
C PHE A 225 15.57 -5.47 18.39
N SER A 226 15.18 -4.25 18.75
CA SER A 226 15.96 -3.04 18.48
C SER A 226 17.30 -3.03 19.21
N ALA A 227 17.35 -3.50 20.45
CA ALA A 227 18.58 -3.61 21.22
C ALA A 227 19.55 -4.62 20.58
N ASN A 228 19.05 -5.76 20.14
CA ASN A 228 19.86 -6.78 19.47
C ASN A 228 20.34 -6.33 18.08
N SER A 229 19.52 -5.61 17.32
CA SER A 229 19.92 -5.09 16.01
C SER A 229 20.95 -3.96 16.10
N SER A 230 20.85 -3.10 17.11
CA SER A 230 21.85 -2.05 17.37
C SER A 230 23.18 -2.61 17.89
N PHE A 231 23.17 -3.70 18.66
CA PHE A 231 24.40 -4.43 19.01
C PHE A 231 25.12 -5.03 17.78
N ASN A 232 24.37 -5.52 16.79
CA ASN A 232 24.96 -6.08 15.57
C ASN A 232 25.59 -5.02 14.65
N PHE A 233 25.12 -3.77 14.69
CA PHE A 233 25.73 -2.67 13.92
C PHE A 233 27.10 -2.24 14.47
N ILE A 234 27.31 -2.36 15.80
CA ILE A 234 28.58 -1.96 16.44
C ILE A 234 29.70 -2.96 16.13
N ASN A 235 29.37 -4.23 15.86
CA ASN A 235 30.36 -5.28 15.61
C ASN A 235 30.88 -5.35 14.16
N ASN A 236 30.36 -4.54 13.23
CA ASN A 236 30.74 -4.57 11.81
C ASN A 236 31.57 -3.36 11.34
N THR A 237 32.05 -2.49 12.24
CA THR A 237 32.97 -1.40 11.90
C THR A 237 34.41 -1.73 12.29
N ASN A 238 35.03 -2.70 11.60
CA ASN A 238 36.50 -2.76 11.54
C ASN A 238 36.95 -1.97 10.31
N PHE A 239 37.20 -0.68 10.48
CA PHE A 239 38.01 0.09 9.54
C PHE A 239 39.46 -0.39 9.67
N SER A 240 39.93 -1.17 8.71
CA SER A 240 41.37 -1.33 8.48
C SER A 240 41.89 -0.03 7.87
N SER A 241 42.59 0.77 8.66
CA SER A 241 43.47 1.82 8.15
C SER A 241 44.63 1.14 7.42
N VAL A 242 44.71 1.35 6.11
CA VAL A 242 45.89 1.03 5.31
C VAL A 242 46.79 2.25 5.39
N ASP A 243 47.96 2.07 6.02
CA ASP A 243 49.14 2.91 5.80
C ASP A 243 49.68 2.72 4.38
#